data_AF-A0A849WCD2-F1
#
_entry.id   AF-A0A849WCD2-F1
#
_cell.length_a   1.000
_cell.length_b   1.000
_cell.length_c   1.000
_cell.angle_alpha   90.00
_cell.angle_beta   90.00
_cell.angle_gamma   90.00
#
_symmetry.space_group_name_H-M   'P 1'
#
loop_
_entity.id
_entity.type
_entity.pdbx_description
1 polymer ?
#
loop_
_entity_poly.entity_id
_entity_poly.type
_entity_poly.pdbx_seq_one_letter_code
_entity_poly.pdbx_strand_id
1 'polypeptide(L)' 'MAGYPLDRLYEEVAFLAYHFHWDHSTILNMEHHERQKWCAEISKINEKLNEDKENAGTKTKSLLEMV' A
#
# COMPACT_ATOMS: atom_id res chain seq x y z
N MET A 1 24.90 -16.51 2.29
CA MET A 1 24.53 -15.12 1.95
C MET A 1 23.35 -15.20 0.99
N ALA A 2 22.12 -15.17 1.51
CA ALA A 2 20.94 -15.19 0.66
C ALA A 2 20.79 -13.79 0.07
N GLY A 3 21.03 -13.67 -1.24
CA GLY A 3 20.77 -12.42 -1.96
C GLY A 3 19.30 -12.05 -1.83
N TYR A 4 19.00 -10.75 -1.83
CA TYR A 4 17.62 -10.29 -1.83
C TYR A 4 16.89 -10.84 -3.07
N PRO A 5 15.71 -11.48 -2.93
CA PRO A 5 15.03 -12.06 -4.07
C PRO A 5 14.63 -10.96 -5.06
N LEU A 6 15.09 -11.07 -6.31
CA LEU A 6 14.81 -10.08 -7.35
C LEU A 6 13.30 -9.91 -7.57
N ASP A 7 12.53 -10.98 -7.48
CA ASP A 7 11.08 -10.97 -7.62
C ASP A 7 10.44 -9.99 -6.63
N ARG A 8 10.88 -10.02 -5.37
CA ARG A 8 10.38 -9.12 -4.32
C ARG A 8 10.76 -7.66 -4.57
N LEU A 9 11.93 -7.41 -5.15
CA LEU A 9 12.34 -6.05 -5.52
C LEU A 9 11.41 -5.48 -6.60
N TYR A 10 11.08 -6.28 -7.62
CA TYR A 10 10.15 -5.84 -8.66
C TYR A 10 8.76 -5.57 -8.10
N GLU A 11 8.27 -6.39 -7.18
CA GLU A 11 7.00 -6.16 -6.48
C GLU A 11 7.02 -4.84 -5.69
N GLU A 12 8.05 -4.60 -4.88
CA GLU A 12 8.19 -3.36 -4.11
C GLU A 12 8.24 -2.13 -5.01
N VAL A 13 8.99 -2.21 -6.11
CA VAL A 13 9.11 -1.11 -7.07
C VAL A 13 7.80 -0.84 -7.79
N ALA A 14 7.10 -1.89 -8.24
CA ALA A 14 5.79 -1.75 -8.87
C ALA A 14 4.75 -1.16 -7.90
N PHE A 15 4.76 -1.61 -6.65
CA PHE A 15 3.87 -1.11 -5.61
C PHE A 15 4.09 0.38 -5.32
N LEU A 16 5.35 0.79 -5.13
CA LEU A 16 5.70 2.19 -4.90
C LEU A 16 5.38 3.07 -6.10
N ALA A 17 5.71 2.61 -7.32
CA ALA A 17 5.40 3.34 -8.54
C ALA A 17 3.89 3.50 -8.74
N TYR A 18 3.09 2.48 -8.44
CA TYR A 18 1.63 2.54 -8.55
C TYR A 18 0.99 3.54 -7.58
N HIS A 19 1.48 3.61 -6.34
CA HIS A 19 0.90 4.48 -5.31
C HIS A 19 1.43 5.92 -5.34
N PHE A 20 2.75 6.10 -5.44
CA PHE A 20 3.38 7.42 -5.39
C PHE A 20 3.69 8.01 -6.76
N HIS A 21 3.59 7.23 -7.84
CA HIS A 21 3.93 7.66 -9.20
C HIS A 21 5.38 8.16 -9.34
N TRP A 22 6.27 7.70 -8.45
CA TRP A 22 7.70 7.95 -8.56
C TRP A 22 8.29 7.19 -9.72
N ASP A 23 9.35 7.76 -10.31
CA ASP A 23 10.05 7.10 -11.39
C ASP A 23 10.84 5.89 -10.88
N HIS A 24 11.04 4.94 -11.78
CA HIS A 24 11.72 3.68 -11.50
C HIS A 24 13.14 3.91 -10.96
N SER A 25 13.86 4.90 -11.49
CA SER A 25 15.23 5.21 -11.10
C SER A 25 15.29 5.74 -9.67
N THR A 26 14.38 6.61 -9.27
CA THR A 26 14.27 7.13 -7.90
C THR A 26 14.05 5.99 -6.91
N ILE A 27 13.14 5.05 -7.20
CA ILE A 27 12.84 3.93 -6.31
C ILE A 27 14.02 2.95 -6.21
N LEU A 28 14.70 2.69 -7.33
CA LEU A 28 15.89 1.83 -7.33
C LEU A 28 17.09 2.44 -6.60
N ASN A 29 17.22 3.78 -6.61
CA ASN A 29 18.26 4.50 -5.87
C ASN A 29 18.01 4.55 -4.36
N MET A 30 16.80 4.20 -3.89
CA MET A 30 16.52 4.11 -2.46
C MET A 30 17.25 2.94 -1.82
N GLU A 31 17.70 3.16 -0.59
CA GLU A 31 18.21 2.08 0.25
C GLU A 31 17.12 1.03 0.51
N HIS A 32 17.52 -0.24 0.62
CA HIS A 32 16.56 -1.35 0.75
C HIS A 32 15.57 -1.16 1.92
N HIS A 33 16.07 -0.72 3.07
CA HIS A 33 15.26 -0.45 4.26
C HIS A 33 14.25 0.71 4.08
N GLU A 34 14.53 1.64 3.17
CA GLU A 34 13.70 2.81 2.94
C GLU A 34 12.49 2.41 2.09
N ARG A 35 12.71 1.61 1.03
CA ARG A 35 11.60 1.02 0.25
C ARG A 35 10.64 0.22 1.13
N GLN A 36 11.17 -0.58 2.06
CA GLN A 36 10.34 -1.37 2.97
C GLN A 36 9.50 -0.50 3.91
N LYS A 37 10.07 0.60 4.43
CA LYS A 37 9.31 1.57 5.23
C LYS A 37 8.17 2.18 4.44
N TRP A 38 8.43 2.63 3.21
CA TRP A 38 7.39 3.23 2.36
C TRP A 38 6.29 2.23 2.01
N CYS A 39 6.63 0.98 1.70
CA CYS A 39 5.64 -0.07 1.48
C CYS A 39 4.73 -0.25 2.71
N ALA A 40 5.31 -0.32 3.92
CA ALA A 40 4.55 -0.45 5.15
C ALA A 40 3.63 0.74 5.43
N GLU A 41 4.08 1.97 5.15
CA GLU A 41 3.25 3.17 5.33
C GLU A 41 2.08 3.22 4.34
N ILE A 42 2.30 2.86 3.07
CA ILE A 42 1.20 2.73 2.09
C ILE A 42 0.19 1.69 2.58
N SER A 43 0.64 0.52 3.04
CA SER A 43 -0.26 -0.52 3.55
C SER A 43 -1.11 -0.02 4.72
N LYS A 44 -0.51 0.72 5.68
CA LYS A 44 -1.26 1.33 6.79
C LYS A 44 -2.29 2.35 6.34
N ILE A 45 -1.95 3.19 5.35
CA ILE A 45 -2.90 4.17 4.79
C ILE A 45 -4.05 3.45 4.09
N ASN A 46 -3.74 2.42 3.29
CA ASN A 46 -4.75 1.66 2.57
C ASN A 46 -5.66 0.87 3.51
N GLU A 47 -5.12 0.30 4.59
CA GLU A 47 -5.89 -0.38 5.64
C GLU A 47 -6.89 0.58 6.29
N LYS A 48 -6.44 1.75 6.76
CA LYS A 48 -7.32 2.78 7.35
C LYS A 48 -8.41 3.25 6.38
N LEU A 49 -8.05 3.50 5.12
CA LEU A 49 -9.02 3.90 4.10
C LEU A 49 -10.06 2.81 3.82
N ASN A 50 -9.65 1.54 3.88
CA ASN A 50 -10.57 0.42 3.70
C ASN A 50 -11.49 0.25 4.92
N GLU A 51 -10.96 0.36 6.14
CA GLU A 51 -11.74 0.38 7.37
C GLU A 51 -12.78 1.51 7.36
N ASP A 52 -12.39 2.72 6.96
CA ASP A 52 -13.31 3.86 6.85
C ASP A 52 -14.42 3.60 5.80
N LYS A 53 -14.10 2.94 4.69
CA LYS A 53 -15.09 2.53 3.67
C LYS A 53 -16.04 1.45 4.17
N GLU A 54 -15.54 0.44 4.87
CA GLU A 54 -16.37 -0.64 5.45
C GLU A 54 -17.31 -0.09 6.54
N ASN A 55 -16.82 0.84 7.36
CA ASN A 55 -17.63 1.54 8.36
C ASN A 55 -18.68 2.45 7.70
N ALA A 56 -18.35 3.12 6.59
CA ALA A 56 -19.31 3.93 5.83
C ALA A 56 -20.43 3.07 5.20
N GLY A 57 -20.09 1.90 4.63
CA GLY A 57 -21.05 0.97 4.04
C GLY A 57 -21.97 0.28 5.06
N THR A 58 -21.47 0.01 6.26
CA THR A 58 -22.27 -0.57 7.36
C THR A 58 -23.31 0.42 7.89
N LYS A 59 -22.98 1.72 7.96
CA LYS A 59 -23.95 2.76 8.35
C LYS A 59 -25.09 2.92 7.35
N THR A 60 -24.83 2.70 6.06
CA THR A 60 -25.88 2.80 5.03
C THR A 60 -26.85 1.63 5.12
N LYS A 61 -26.37 0.38 5.31
CA LYS A 61 -27.25 -0.78 5.48
C LYS A 61 -28.15 -0.66 6.70
N SER A 62 -27.62 -0.23 7.85
CA SER A 62 -28.43 -0.09 9.07
C SER A 62 -29.52 0.98 8.97
N LEU A 63 -29.37 2.01 8.13
CA LEU A 63 -30.41 3.02 7.90
C LEU A 63 -31.48 2.54 6.91
N LEU A 64 -31.10 1.71 5.94
CA LEU A 64 -32.01 1.12 4.95
C LEU A 64 -32.80 -0.09 5.51
N GLU A 65 -32.29 -0.76 6.55
CA GLU A 65 -33.00 -1.86 7.24
C GLU A 65 -33.94 -1.37 8.36
N MET A 66 -33.99 -0.06 8.61
CA MET A 66 -34.86 0.58 9.63
C MET A 66 -36.10 1.27 9.05
N VAL A 67 -36.34 1.20 7.74
CA VAL A 67 -37.53 1.73 7.04
C VAL A 67 -38.18 0.63 6.21
#